data_AF-A0A2N7IQ72-F1
#
_entry.id   AF-A0A2N7IQ72-F1
#
_cell.length_a   1.000
_cell.length_b   1.000
_cell.length_c   1.000
_cell.angle_alpha   90.00
_cell.angle_beta   90.00
_cell.angle_gamma   90.00
#
_symmetry.space_group_name_H-M   'P 1'
#
loop_
_entity.id
_entity.type
_entity.pdbx_description
1 polymer ?
#
loop_
_entity_poly.entity_id
_entity_poly.type
_entity_poly.pdbx_seq_one_letter_code
_entity_poly.pdbx_strand_id
1 'polypeptide(L)' 'MGRIHKTKSCGSRKTTLAKAFKLMKTAESNWRRLRGFKLLADVIKRVKFQDGIRETEENQQDIALESVHQI' A
#
# COMPACT_ATOMS: atom_id res chain seq x y z
N MET A 1 -13.90 21.70 -25.56
CA MET A 1 -14.30 20.29 -25.36
C MET A 1 -14.63 20.13 -23.88
N GLY A 2 -15.86 19.75 -23.52
CA GLY A 2 -16.26 19.64 -22.10
C GLY A 2 -17.75 19.72 -21.79
N ARG A 3 -18.65 19.20 -22.64
CA ARG A 3 -20.05 19.02 -22.26
C ARG A 3 -20.17 17.80 -21.35
N ILE A 4 -20.10 17.98 -20.03
CA ILE A 4 -20.64 16.98 -19.10
C ILE A 4 -22.16 17.04 -19.28
N HIS A 5 -22.70 16.11 -20.05
CA HIS A 5 -24.14 15.92 -20.17
C HIS A 5 -24.67 15.71 -18.74
N LYS A 6 -25.58 16.58 -18.29
CA LYS A 6 -26.25 16.42 -17.00
C LYS A 6 -26.85 15.01 -16.97
N THR A 7 -26.23 14.09 -16.25
CA THR A 7 -26.77 12.74 -16.07
C THR A 7 -27.98 12.90 -15.17
N LYS A 8 -29.18 12.83 -15.78
CA LYS A 8 -30.43 12.85 -15.02
C LYS A 8 -30.31 11.80 -13.91
N SER A 9 -30.61 12.18 -12.67
CA SER A 9 -30.55 11.36 -11.44
C SER A 9 -29.19 11.11 -10.77
N CYS A 10 -28.08 11.75 -11.17
CA CYS A 10 -26.74 11.57 -10.55
C CYS A 10 -26.68 11.69 -9.00
N GLY A 11 -27.67 12.35 -8.37
CA GLY A 11 -27.75 12.57 -6.92
C GLY A 11 -28.91 11.85 -6.20
N SER A 12 -29.62 10.92 -6.85
CA SER A 12 -30.66 10.15 -6.15
C SER A 12 -30.04 9.10 -5.21
N ARG A 13 -30.71 8.77 -4.09
CA ARG A 13 -30.22 7.74 -3.16
C ARG A 13 -29.93 6.40 -3.86
N LYS A 14 -30.83 5.97 -4.75
CA LYS A 14 -30.69 4.72 -5.52
C LYS A 14 -29.43 4.73 -6.40
N THR A 15 -29.17 5.83 -7.11
CA THR A 15 -27.98 5.94 -7.97
C THR A 15 -26.68 6.05 -7.17
N THR A 16 -26.70 6.72 -6.02
CA THR A 16 -25.52 6.81 -5.14
C THR A 16 -25.16 5.44 -4.59
N LEU A 17 -26.15 4.68 -4.13
CA LEU A 17 -25.95 3.31 -3.68
C LEU A 17 -25.42 2.41 -4.80
N ALA A 18 -26.00 2.48 -6.00
CA ALA A 18 -25.53 1.71 -7.14
C ALA A 18 -24.07 2.05 -7.52
N LYS A 19 -23.69 3.34 -7.46
CA LYS A 19 -22.31 3.78 -7.67
C LYS A 19 -21.37 3.27 -6.57
N ALA A 20 -21.75 3.41 -5.29
CA ALA A 20 -20.96 2.90 -4.17
C ALA A 20 -20.77 1.39 -4.27
N PHE A 21 -21.83 0.64 -4.59
CA PHE A 21 -21.76 -0.80 -4.81
C PHE A 21 -20.79 -1.16 -5.93
N LYS A 22 -20.89 -0.50 -7.09
CA LYS A 22 -19.97 -0.74 -8.21
C LYS A 22 -18.53 -0.42 -7.84
N LEU A 23 -18.29 0.69 -7.13
CA LEU A 23 -16.95 1.06 -6.63
C LEU A 23 -16.40 -0.01 -5.68
N MET A 24 -17.20 -0.50 -4.72
CA MET A 24 -16.79 -1.57 -3.81
C MET A 24 -16.47 -2.88 -4.56
N LYS A 25 -17.31 -3.29 -5.52
CA LYS A 25 -17.07 -4.48 -6.34
C LYS A 25 -15.81 -4.37 -7.20
N THR A 26 -15.53 -3.18 -7.75
CA THR A 26 -14.29 -2.94 -8.49
C THR A 26 -13.09 -2.90 -7.54
N ALA A 27 -13.20 -2.32 -6.35
CA ALA A 27 -12.11 -2.30 -5.38
C ALA A 27 -11.75 -3.73 -4.94
N GLU A 28 -12.73 -4.56 -4.62
CA GLU A 28 -12.56 -5.96 -4.21
C GLU A 28 -11.69 -6.77 -5.19
N SER A 29 -11.95 -6.67 -6.49
CA SER A 29 -11.16 -7.39 -7.50
C SER A 29 -9.75 -6.83 -7.69
N ASN A 30 -9.52 -5.56 -7.33
CA ASN A 30 -8.25 -4.87 -7.51
C ASN A 30 -7.34 -4.94 -6.27
N TRP A 31 -7.85 -5.39 -5.12
CA TRP A 31 -7.04 -5.54 -3.93
C TRP A 31 -5.98 -6.63 -4.13
N ARG A 32 -4.71 -6.20 -4.20
CA ARG A 32 -3.57 -7.09 -4.24
C ARG A 32 -3.14 -7.42 -2.83
N ARG A 33 -3.04 -8.72 -2.53
CA ARG A 33 -2.45 -9.18 -1.27
C ARG A 33 -1.03 -8.62 -1.14
N LEU A 34 -0.70 -8.12 0.05
CA LEU A 34 0.66 -7.65 0.34
C LEU A 34 1.66 -8.79 0.11
N ARG A 35 2.63 -8.53 -0.78
CA ARG A 35 3.79 -9.42 -0.94
C ARG A 35 4.59 -9.36 0.35
N GLY A 36 5.04 -10.51 0.85
CA GLY A 36 5.78 -10.55 2.11
C GLY A 36 4.93 -10.48 3.39
N PHE A 37 3.64 -10.84 3.35
CA PHE A 37 2.76 -10.87 4.54
C PHE A 37 3.33 -11.67 5.74
N LYS A 38 4.28 -12.58 5.51
CA LYS A 38 5.02 -13.30 6.56
C LYS A 38 5.81 -12.35 7.48
N LEU A 39 6.30 -11.23 6.95
CA LEU A 39 7.08 -10.21 7.67
C LEU A 39 6.19 -9.32 8.56
N LEU A 40 4.86 -9.38 8.43
CA LEU A 40 3.95 -8.61 9.30
C LEU A 40 4.09 -9.00 10.77
N ALA A 41 4.42 -10.27 11.06
CA ALA A 41 4.69 -10.71 12.42
C ALA A 41 5.88 -9.96 13.03
N ASP A 42 6.90 -9.65 12.23
CA ASP A 42 8.09 -8.92 12.67
C ASP A 42 7.81 -7.43 12.83
N VAL A 43 6.96 -6.86 11.97
CA VAL A 43 6.45 -5.47 12.14
C VAL A 43 5.68 -5.32 13.45
N ILE A 44 4.81 -6.29 13.78
CA ILE A 44 4.07 -6.30 15.06
C ILE A 44 5.04 -6.37 16.25
N LYS A 45 6.12 -7.15 16.12
CA LYS A 45 7.21 -7.24 17.11
C LYS A 45 8.14 -6.01 17.12
N ARG A 46 7.85 -4.98 16.32
CA ARG A 46 8.63 -3.74 16.20
C ARG A 46 10.07 -3.95 15.70
N VAL A 47 10.31 -5.00 14.92
CA VAL A 47 11.58 -5.17 14.22
C VAL A 47 11.77 -4.01 13.23
N LYS A 48 12.99 -3.47 13.15
CA LYS A 48 13.32 -2.38 12.24
C LYS A 48 13.42 -2.88 10.80
N PHE A 49 12.82 -2.12 9.90
CA PHE A 49 12.92 -2.33 8.47
C PHE A 49 13.45 -1.04 7.85
N GLN A 50 14.51 -1.13 7.06
CA GLN A 50 15.02 -0.04 6.24
C GLN A 50 14.74 -0.38 4.78
N ASP A 51 14.03 0.51 4.07
CA ASP A 51 13.64 0.32 2.67
C ASP A 51 12.93 -1.01 2.35
N GLY A 52 12.23 -1.57 3.35
CA GLY A 52 11.52 -2.85 3.24
C GLY A 52 12.39 -4.09 3.46
N ILE A 53 13.67 -3.92 3.80
CA ILE A 53 14.59 -4.98 4.19
C ILE A 53 14.65 -5.02 5.72
N ARG A 54 14.51 -6.23 6.28
CA ARG A 54 14.64 -6.43 7.73
C ARG A 54 16.09 -6.16 8.14
N GLU A 55 16.29 -5.22 9.06
CA GLU A 55 17.58 -5.04 9.70
C GLU A 55 17.84 -6.28 10.57
N THR A 56 18.71 -7.16 10.08
CA THR A 56 19.30 -8.25 10.87
C THR A 56 20.64 -7.77 11.38
N GLU A 57 21.09 -8.25 12.53
CA GLU A 57 22.33 -7.80 13.18
C GLU A 57 23.58 -7.95 12.27
N GLU A 58 23.49 -8.80 11.24
CA GLU A 58 24.48 -8.98 10.17
C GLU A 58 24.59 -7.76 9.22
N ASN A 59 23.48 -7.08 8.90
CA ASN A 59 23.49 -5.90 8.04
C ASN A 59 24.14 -4.68 8.71
N GLN A 60 24.21 -4.66 10.04
CA GLN A 60 24.90 -3.62 10.79
C GLN A 60 26.42 -3.69 10.58
N GLN A 61 26.96 -4.87 10.23
CA GLN A 61 28.39 -5.07 10.02
C GLN A 61 28.85 -4.55 8.65
N ASP A 62 28.03 -4.68 7.60
CA ASP A 62 28.35 -4.13 6.27
C ASP A 62 28.34 -2.59 6.26
N ILE A 63 27.40 -1.94 6.98
CA ILE A 63 27.37 -0.47 7.11
C ILE A 63 28.63 0.03 7.85
N ALA A 64 29.15 -0.76 8.80
CA ALA A 64 30.38 -0.44 9.52
C ALA A 64 31.64 -0.63 8.65
N LEU A 65 31.66 -1.59 7.72
CA LEU A 65 32.80 -1.83 6.82
C LEU A 65 32.91 -0.79 5.69
N GLU A 66 31.78 -0.29 5.16
CA GLU A 66 31.78 0.82 4.20
C GLU A 66 32.25 2.14 4.85
N SER A 67 31.93 2.36 6.13
CA SER A 67 32.32 3.56 6.87
C SER A 67 33.83 3.62 7.19
N VAL A 68 34.52 2.47 7.24
CA VAL A 68 35.96 2.39 7.54
C VAL A 68 36.84 2.69 6.30
N HIS A 69 36.30 2.52 5.08
CA HIS A 69 37.05 2.75 3.84
C HIS A 69 37.08 4.21 3.38
N GLN A 70 36.49 5.14 4.14
CA GLN A 70 36.37 6.56 3.80
C GLN A 70 37.32 7.47 4.61
N ILE A 71 38.35 6.92 5.26
CA ILE A 71 39.39 7.68 6.00
C ILE A 71 40.70 7.67 5.21
#